data_AF-A0A538RN59-F1
#
_entry.id   AF-A0A538RN59-F1
#
_cell.length_a   1.000
_cell.length_b   1.000
_cell.length_c   1.000
_cell.angle_alpha   90.00
_cell.angle_beta   90.00
_cell.angle_gamma   90.00
#
_symmetry.space_group_name_H-M   'P 1'
#
loop_
_entity.id
_entity.type
_entity.pdbx_description
1 polymer ?
#
loop_
_entity_poly.entity_id
_entity_poly.type
_entity_poly.pdbx_seq_one_letter_code
_entity_poly.pdbx_strand_id
1 'polypeptide(L)'
;MQLAASFLTTLVRSAEPAVRRKAAEALGRIGRPETVPALVDGLRRAGDRFLQHALIYALIRINDRQATLPALNDSDPHVRRAALTALDQMQDGKLTRPLVAPLLDTEDAELQHAVLGVLAKHPGWSDEALGLLRRWLESSALSAHQEQILSAALLSLCANKNIQELVADKLADSRLPGATRVLLLRMMAQCRLETLPAGWQDSLGQALAKGDVAILREALATVKARNLSRFDGRLAELSRQQQTPADLRIAILEHLAERRQQLDDDAPNRSSAWQRHAPWARAR
;
A
#
# COMPACT_ATOMS: atom_id res chain seq x y z
N MET A 1 15.67 -37.07 -20.59
CA MET A 1 15.28 -35.78 -19.96
C MET A 1 15.22 -34.62 -20.96
N GLN A 2 16.13 -34.50 -21.92
CA GLN A 2 16.15 -33.39 -22.90
C GLN A 2 14.91 -33.33 -23.81
N LEU A 3 14.40 -34.48 -24.27
CA LEU A 3 13.14 -34.56 -25.04
C LEU A 3 11.92 -34.08 -24.23
N ALA A 4 11.88 -34.38 -22.92
CA ALA A 4 10.80 -33.93 -22.04
C ALA A 4 10.84 -32.41 -21.84
N ALA A 5 12.04 -31.82 -21.67
CA ALA A 5 12.19 -30.37 -21.58
C ALA A 5 11.74 -29.68 -22.89
N SER A 6 12.16 -30.19 -24.05
CA SER A 6 11.76 -29.65 -25.36
C SER A 6 10.24 -29.67 -25.54
N PHE A 7 9.58 -30.79 -25.24
CA PHE A 7 8.13 -30.90 -25.35
C PHE A 7 7.40 -29.90 -24.43
N LEU A 8 7.86 -29.77 -23.19
CA LEU A 8 7.29 -28.83 -22.22
C LEU A 8 7.50 -27.36 -22.63
N THR A 9 8.63 -27.02 -23.29
CA THR A 9 8.84 -25.66 -23.81
C THR A 9 7.85 -25.29 -24.92
N THR A 10 7.36 -26.25 -25.69
CA THR A 10 6.27 -26.02 -26.66
C THR A 10 4.96 -25.79 -25.91
N LEU A 11 4.62 -26.67 -24.97
CA LEU A 11 3.36 -26.60 -24.23
C LEU A 11 3.20 -25.29 -23.45
N VAL A 12 4.27 -24.78 -22.85
CA VAL A 12 4.17 -23.55 -22.02
C VAL A 12 3.86 -22.29 -22.84
N ARG A 13 4.15 -22.30 -24.15
CA ARG A 13 3.95 -21.15 -25.04
C ARG A 13 2.57 -21.11 -25.69
N SER A 14 2.04 -22.27 -26.09
CA SER A 14 0.91 -22.33 -27.04
C SER A 14 -0.24 -23.26 -26.65
N ALA A 15 -0.18 -23.94 -25.51
CA ALA A 15 -1.29 -24.80 -25.07
C ALA A 15 -2.41 -24.01 -24.36
N GLU A 16 -3.48 -24.70 -23.98
CA GLU A 16 -4.53 -24.14 -23.13
C GLU A 16 -4.01 -23.74 -21.74
N PRO A 17 -4.59 -22.74 -21.05
CA PRO A 17 -4.05 -22.19 -19.79
C PRO A 17 -3.73 -23.22 -18.70
N ALA A 18 -4.58 -24.25 -18.55
CA ALA A 18 -4.34 -25.32 -17.58
C ALA A 18 -3.08 -26.14 -17.91
N VAL A 19 -2.86 -26.45 -19.19
CA VAL A 19 -1.69 -27.20 -19.66
C VAL A 19 -0.44 -26.34 -19.55
N ARG A 20 -0.51 -25.06 -19.91
CA ARG A 20 0.60 -24.10 -19.77
C ARG A 20 1.07 -24.00 -18.32
N ARG A 21 0.15 -23.93 -17.35
CA ARG A 21 0.47 -23.94 -15.91
C ARG A 21 1.26 -25.18 -15.51
N LYS A 22 0.77 -26.37 -15.89
CA LYS A 22 1.44 -27.63 -15.58
C LYS A 22 2.79 -27.77 -16.28
N ALA A 23 2.90 -27.26 -17.51
CA ALA A 23 4.16 -27.20 -18.22
C ALA A 23 5.18 -26.29 -17.50
N ALA A 24 4.78 -25.08 -17.09
CA ALA A 24 5.63 -24.17 -16.32
C ALA A 24 6.07 -24.80 -14.99
N GLU A 25 5.15 -25.39 -14.23
CA GLU A 25 5.48 -26.10 -13.00
C GLU A 25 6.48 -27.25 -13.24
N ALA A 26 6.33 -28.01 -14.34
CA ALA A 26 7.25 -29.10 -14.67
C ALA A 26 8.63 -28.57 -15.08
N LEU A 27 8.69 -27.55 -15.93
CA LEU A 27 9.95 -26.89 -16.34
C LEU A 27 10.73 -26.36 -15.13
N GLY A 28 10.04 -25.72 -14.19
CA GLY A 28 10.67 -25.25 -12.97
C GLY A 28 11.16 -26.36 -12.04
N ARG A 29 10.60 -27.59 -12.11
CA ARG A 29 11.10 -28.77 -11.35
C ARG A 29 12.31 -29.37 -12.05
N ILE A 30 12.31 -29.32 -13.38
CA ILE A 30 13.42 -29.80 -14.23
C ILE A 30 14.65 -28.90 -14.07
N GLY A 31 14.47 -27.59 -13.86
CA GLY A 31 15.55 -26.69 -13.44
C GLY A 31 16.59 -26.40 -14.52
N ARG A 32 16.22 -26.45 -15.81
CA ARG A 32 17.17 -26.26 -16.93
C ARG A 32 17.17 -24.81 -17.42
N PRO A 33 18.31 -24.09 -17.37
CA PRO A 33 18.44 -22.71 -17.85
C PRO A 33 17.94 -22.47 -19.27
N GLU A 34 18.24 -23.38 -20.19
CA GLU A 34 17.78 -23.32 -21.60
C GLU A 34 16.25 -23.26 -21.77
N THR A 35 15.46 -23.50 -20.72
CA THR A 35 13.99 -23.39 -20.76
C THR A 35 13.48 -21.99 -20.40
N VAL A 36 14.32 -21.13 -19.82
CA VAL A 36 13.96 -19.76 -19.40
C VAL A 36 13.37 -18.92 -20.54
N PRO A 37 13.93 -18.90 -21.77
CA PRO A 37 13.32 -18.14 -22.88
C PRO A 37 11.88 -18.56 -23.19
N ALA A 38 11.53 -19.84 -23.00
CA ALA A 38 10.16 -20.31 -23.20
C ALA A 38 9.21 -19.84 -22.10
N LEU A 39 9.69 -19.79 -20.85
CA LEU A 39 8.92 -19.26 -19.72
C LEU A 39 8.70 -17.75 -19.88
N VAL A 40 9.74 -17.01 -20.31
CA VAL A 40 9.65 -15.57 -20.61
C VAL A 40 8.65 -15.28 -21.72
N ASP A 41 8.70 -16.04 -22.82
CA ASP A 41 7.70 -15.89 -23.89
C ASP A 41 6.27 -16.21 -23.41
N GLY A 42 6.14 -17.20 -22.53
CA GLY A 42 4.87 -17.53 -21.89
C GLY A 42 4.26 -16.36 -21.09
N LEU A 43 5.08 -15.47 -20.52
CA LEU A 43 4.59 -14.33 -19.72
C LEU A 43 3.85 -13.29 -20.57
N ARG A 44 4.24 -13.10 -21.84
CA ARG A 44 3.57 -12.16 -22.77
C ARG A 44 2.10 -12.49 -23.02
N ARG A 45 1.75 -13.76 -22.88
CA ARG A 45 0.39 -14.28 -23.11
C ARG A 45 -0.22 -14.85 -21.83
N ALA A 46 0.24 -14.43 -20.67
CA ALA A 46 -0.33 -14.87 -19.40
C ALA A 46 -1.67 -14.14 -19.17
N GLY A 47 -2.76 -14.73 -19.67
CA GLY A 47 -4.11 -14.15 -19.58
C GLY A 47 -4.74 -14.25 -18.18
N ASP A 48 -4.12 -14.97 -17.25
CA ASP A 48 -4.62 -15.14 -15.88
C ASP A 48 -3.50 -15.15 -14.83
N ARG A 49 -3.85 -14.76 -13.60
CA ARG A 49 -2.93 -14.64 -12.46
C ARG A 49 -2.28 -15.96 -12.04
N PHE A 50 -2.94 -17.10 -12.25
CA PHE A 50 -2.41 -18.40 -11.84
C PHE A 50 -1.33 -18.86 -12.81
N LEU A 51 -1.51 -18.61 -14.10
CA LEU A 51 -0.48 -18.87 -15.10
C LEU A 51 0.72 -17.96 -14.91
N GLN A 52 0.49 -16.67 -14.69
CA GLN A 52 1.57 -15.73 -14.38
C GLN A 52 2.38 -16.20 -13.16
N HIS A 53 1.70 -16.59 -12.07
CA HIS A 53 2.36 -17.13 -10.89
C HIS A 53 3.18 -18.39 -11.19
N ALA A 54 2.63 -19.35 -11.94
CA ALA A 54 3.34 -20.58 -12.28
C ALA A 54 4.62 -20.32 -13.11
N LEU A 55 4.56 -19.36 -14.04
CA LEU A 55 5.70 -18.96 -14.86
C LEU A 55 6.79 -18.26 -14.03
N ILE A 56 6.41 -17.29 -13.20
CA ILE A 56 7.34 -16.58 -12.30
C ILE A 56 7.97 -17.58 -11.31
N TYR A 57 7.17 -18.45 -10.71
CA TYR A 57 7.66 -19.46 -9.78
C TYR A 57 8.61 -20.46 -10.45
N ALA A 58 8.37 -20.82 -11.72
CA ALA A 58 9.28 -21.64 -12.48
C ALA A 58 10.63 -20.95 -12.71
N LEU A 59 10.63 -19.65 -13.06
CA LEU A 59 11.86 -18.86 -13.18
C LEU A 59 12.63 -18.83 -11.84
N ILE A 60 11.94 -18.55 -10.74
CA ILE A 60 12.55 -18.52 -9.39
C ILE A 60 13.21 -19.85 -9.05
N ARG A 61 12.54 -20.98 -9.32
CA ARG A 61 13.10 -22.30 -9.03
C ARG A 61 14.26 -22.69 -9.94
N ILE A 62 14.26 -22.25 -11.20
CA ILE A 62 15.41 -22.46 -12.09
C ILE A 62 16.62 -21.67 -11.56
N ASN A 63 16.38 -20.51 -10.93
CA ASN A 63 17.40 -19.70 -10.27
C ASN A 63 18.55 -19.29 -11.22
N ASP A 64 18.25 -19.13 -12.51
CA ASP A 64 19.22 -18.67 -13.50
C ASP A 64 19.05 -17.18 -13.77
N ARG A 65 19.87 -16.37 -13.07
CA ARG A 65 19.90 -14.92 -13.24
C ARG A 65 20.32 -14.54 -14.66
N GLN A 66 21.32 -15.19 -15.24
CA GLN A 66 21.90 -14.77 -16.52
C GLN A 66 20.87 -14.89 -17.65
N ALA A 67 20.08 -15.96 -17.66
CA ALA A 67 19.03 -16.19 -18.62
C ALA A 67 17.79 -15.31 -18.38
N THR A 68 17.51 -14.93 -17.12
CA THR A 68 16.32 -14.12 -16.76
C THR A 68 16.56 -12.62 -16.92
N LEU A 69 17.80 -12.14 -16.68
CA LEU A 69 18.14 -10.72 -16.66
C LEU A 69 17.76 -9.94 -17.93
N PRO A 70 17.91 -10.47 -19.17
CA PRO A 70 17.52 -9.75 -20.39
C PRO A 70 16.04 -9.35 -20.42
N ALA A 71 15.16 -10.09 -19.73
CA ALA A 71 13.73 -9.82 -19.68
C ALA A 71 13.38 -8.53 -18.92
N LEU A 72 14.31 -7.93 -18.16
CA LEU A 72 14.13 -6.58 -17.60
C LEU A 72 14.06 -5.50 -18.68
N ASN A 73 14.58 -5.75 -19.88
CA ASN A 73 14.56 -4.81 -21.01
C ASN A 73 13.54 -5.20 -22.08
N ASP A 74 12.61 -6.10 -21.77
CA ASP A 74 11.57 -6.51 -22.71
C ASP A 74 10.65 -5.33 -23.06
N SER A 75 10.14 -5.29 -24.29
CA SER A 75 9.17 -4.27 -24.72
C SER A 75 7.87 -4.34 -23.93
N ASP A 76 7.47 -5.53 -23.47
CA ASP A 76 6.25 -5.75 -22.71
C ASP A 76 6.46 -5.47 -21.21
N PRO A 77 5.77 -4.47 -20.60
CA PRO A 77 5.87 -4.17 -19.18
C PRO A 77 5.51 -5.35 -18.28
N HIS A 78 4.61 -6.23 -18.71
CA HIS A 78 4.25 -7.42 -17.93
C HIS A 78 5.41 -8.40 -17.82
N VAL A 79 6.19 -8.57 -18.90
CA VAL A 79 7.42 -9.38 -18.88
C VAL A 79 8.47 -8.74 -17.97
N ARG A 80 8.71 -7.43 -18.10
CA ARG A 80 9.63 -6.69 -17.22
C ARG A 80 9.27 -6.87 -15.74
N ARG A 81 7.98 -6.73 -15.38
CA ARG A 81 7.46 -6.89 -14.02
C ARG A 81 7.66 -8.31 -13.49
N ALA A 82 7.38 -9.31 -14.32
CA ALA A 82 7.55 -10.71 -13.96
C ALA A 82 9.03 -11.08 -13.78
N ALA A 83 9.91 -10.59 -14.65
CA ALA A 83 11.35 -10.76 -14.55
C ALA A 83 11.90 -10.07 -13.29
N LEU A 84 11.47 -8.84 -13.00
CA LEU A 84 11.84 -8.12 -11.79
C LEU A 84 11.43 -8.89 -10.53
N THR A 85 10.17 -9.34 -10.47
CA THR A 85 9.67 -10.16 -9.34
C THR A 85 10.47 -11.45 -9.17
N ALA A 86 10.75 -12.15 -10.29
CA ALA A 86 11.51 -13.38 -10.24
C ALA A 86 12.94 -13.14 -9.73
N LEU A 87 13.64 -12.14 -10.28
CA LEU A 87 15.00 -11.78 -9.88
C LEU A 87 15.08 -11.27 -8.44
N ASP A 88 14.06 -10.59 -7.91
CA ASP A 88 14.01 -10.17 -6.50
C ASP A 88 13.91 -11.38 -5.54
N GLN A 89 13.26 -12.46 -5.99
CA GLN A 89 12.98 -13.64 -5.18
C GLN A 89 13.94 -14.83 -5.42
N MET A 90 14.74 -14.78 -6.49
CA MET A 90 15.80 -15.76 -6.76
C MET A 90 16.92 -15.67 -5.74
N GLN A 91 17.48 -16.81 -5.34
CA GLN A 91 18.65 -16.87 -4.47
C GLN A 91 19.88 -16.22 -5.14
N ASP A 92 20.08 -16.46 -6.44
CA ASP A 92 21.15 -15.84 -7.24
C ASP A 92 20.67 -14.59 -8.00
N GLY A 93 19.52 -14.05 -7.59
CA GLY A 93 18.82 -12.96 -8.22
C GLY A 93 19.64 -11.67 -8.33
N LYS A 94 20.44 -11.34 -7.30
CA LYS A 94 21.46 -10.27 -7.26
C LYS A 94 21.06 -8.98 -8.00
N LEU A 95 19.84 -8.49 -7.79
CA LEU A 95 19.43 -7.19 -8.31
C LEU A 95 20.37 -6.09 -7.79
N THR A 96 20.57 -5.07 -8.60
CA THR A 96 21.36 -3.89 -8.23
C THR A 96 20.55 -2.65 -8.57
N ARG A 97 20.72 -1.58 -7.79
CA ARG A 97 20.07 -0.29 -8.04
C ARG A 97 20.07 0.17 -9.51
N PRO A 98 21.20 0.15 -10.27
CA PRO A 98 21.20 0.56 -11.67
C PRO A 98 20.35 -0.29 -12.62
N LEU A 99 19.99 -1.51 -12.23
CA LEU A 99 19.09 -2.38 -13.00
C LEU A 99 17.62 -2.09 -12.69
N VAL A 100 17.31 -1.64 -11.47
CA VAL A 100 15.94 -1.50 -10.97
C VAL A 100 15.42 -0.08 -11.16
N ALA A 101 16.22 0.94 -10.84
CA ALA A 101 15.77 2.33 -10.87
C ALA A 101 15.27 2.80 -12.26
N PRO A 102 15.90 2.43 -13.40
CA PRO A 102 15.40 2.82 -14.71
C PRO A 102 14.01 2.25 -15.05
N LEU A 103 13.58 1.15 -14.41
CA LEU A 103 12.26 0.55 -14.64
C LEU A 103 11.10 1.42 -14.12
N LEU A 104 11.40 2.49 -13.37
CA LEU A 104 10.41 3.51 -13.00
C LEU A 104 9.95 4.35 -14.20
N ASP A 105 10.76 4.43 -15.25
CA ASP A 105 10.46 5.17 -16.48
C ASP A 105 9.54 4.35 -17.39
N THR A 106 8.27 4.29 -17.02
CA THR A 106 7.22 3.50 -17.68
C THR A 106 5.86 4.08 -17.34
N GLU A 107 4.87 3.92 -18.23
CA GLU A 107 3.47 4.27 -17.96
C GLU A 107 2.66 3.08 -17.39
N ASP A 108 3.31 1.93 -17.19
CA ASP A 108 2.68 0.75 -16.60
C ASP A 108 2.69 0.82 -15.06
N ALA A 109 1.51 1.00 -14.47
CA ALA A 109 1.34 1.20 -13.02
C ALA A 109 1.78 -0.02 -12.22
N GLU A 110 1.50 -1.21 -12.76
CA GLU A 110 1.83 -2.47 -12.13
C GLU A 110 3.34 -2.69 -12.06
N LEU A 111 4.07 -2.33 -13.10
CA LEU A 111 5.53 -2.33 -13.10
C LEU A 111 6.08 -1.27 -12.13
N GLN A 112 5.58 -0.03 -12.16
CA GLN A 112 6.03 1.00 -11.21
C GLN A 112 5.82 0.58 -9.76
N HIS A 113 4.67 -0.02 -9.45
CA HIS A 113 4.38 -0.56 -8.13
C HIS A 113 5.38 -1.65 -7.72
N ALA A 114 5.66 -2.61 -8.63
CA ALA A 114 6.65 -3.64 -8.38
C ALA A 114 8.06 -3.07 -8.14
N VAL A 115 8.46 -2.07 -8.94
CA VAL A 115 9.76 -1.41 -8.82
C VAL A 115 9.90 -0.68 -7.50
N LEU A 116 8.90 0.09 -7.08
CA LEU A 116 8.88 0.75 -5.77
C LEU A 116 8.93 -0.26 -4.63
N GLY A 117 8.20 -1.38 -4.76
CA GLY A 117 8.23 -2.48 -3.79
C GLY A 117 9.62 -3.11 -3.65
N VAL A 118 10.35 -3.29 -4.76
CA VAL A 118 11.74 -3.74 -4.73
C VAL A 118 12.62 -2.68 -4.08
N LEU A 119 12.65 -1.44 -4.60
CA LEU A 119 13.51 -0.37 -4.07
C LEU A 119 13.37 -0.18 -2.55
N ALA A 120 12.15 -0.32 -2.02
CA ALA A 120 11.90 -0.15 -0.59
C ALA A 120 12.33 -1.33 0.29
N LYS A 121 12.42 -2.55 -0.26
CA LYS A 121 12.92 -3.73 0.47
C LYS A 121 14.44 -3.77 0.58
N HIS A 122 15.15 -3.08 -0.33
CA HIS A 122 16.61 -3.11 -0.41
C HIS A 122 17.22 -1.90 0.33
N PRO A 123 17.91 -2.12 1.46
CA PRO A 123 18.54 -1.03 2.22
C PRO A 123 19.53 -0.25 1.36
N GLY A 124 19.45 1.09 1.40
CA GLY A 124 20.33 1.99 0.64
C GLY A 124 19.86 2.32 -0.78
N TRP A 125 18.71 1.78 -1.25
CA TRP A 125 18.07 2.19 -2.52
C TRP A 125 16.81 3.04 -2.29
N SER A 126 16.52 3.37 -1.04
CA SER A 126 15.35 4.15 -0.64
C SER A 126 15.36 5.57 -1.21
N ASP A 127 16.54 6.15 -1.45
CA ASP A 127 16.67 7.56 -1.78
C ASP A 127 16.10 7.89 -3.17
N GLU A 128 16.18 6.97 -4.13
CA GLU A 128 15.56 7.14 -5.46
C GLU A 128 14.04 7.06 -5.40
N ALA A 129 13.53 6.08 -4.66
CA ALA A 129 12.09 5.95 -4.44
C ALA A 129 11.56 7.19 -3.72
N LEU A 130 12.25 7.64 -2.67
CA LEU A 130 11.93 8.88 -1.96
C LEU A 130 12.03 10.10 -2.87
N GLY A 131 13.04 10.18 -3.73
CA GLY A 131 13.21 11.27 -4.69
C GLY A 131 12.07 11.33 -5.72
N LEU A 132 11.62 10.18 -6.23
CA LEU A 132 10.47 10.12 -7.13
C LEU A 132 9.17 10.53 -6.42
N LEU A 133 8.89 9.94 -5.26
CA LEU A 133 7.70 10.26 -4.47
C LEU A 133 7.68 11.74 -4.06
N ARG A 134 8.83 12.30 -3.69
CA ARG A 134 8.99 13.73 -3.39
C ARG A 134 8.63 14.60 -4.59
N ARG A 135 9.17 14.30 -5.79
CA ARG A 135 8.84 15.03 -7.02
C ARG A 135 7.36 14.97 -7.36
N TRP A 136 6.72 13.81 -7.17
CA TRP A 136 5.28 13.66 -7.38
C TRP A 136 4.47 14.46 -6.35
N LEU A 137 4.84 14.42 -5.08
CA LEU A 137 4.18 15.22 -4.04
C LEU A 137 4.36 16.73 -4.22
N GLU A 138 5.41 17.15 -4.94
CA GLU A 138 5.69 18.54 -5.30
C GLU A 138 5.04 18.98 -6.61
N SER A 139 4.49 18.05 -7.40
CA SER A 139 3.85 18.42 -8.66
C SER A 139 2.57 19.21 -8.41
N SER A 140 2.31 20.21 -9.24
CA SER A 140 1.10 21.03 -9.15
C SER A 140 -0.17 20.26 -9.48
N ALA A 141 -0.04 19.18 -10.27
CA ALA A 141 -1.09 18.23 -10.56
C ALA A 141 -0.49 16.83 -10.71
N LEU A 142 -1.13 15.85 -10.09
CA LEU A 142 -0.86 14.42 -10.32
C LEU A 142 -1.83 13.93 -11.40
N SER A 143 -1.34 13.11 -12.33
CA SER A 143 -2.26 12.33 -13.16
C SER A 143 -2.98 11.28 -12.29
N ALA A 144 -4.16 10.82 -12.71
CA ALA A 144 -4.90 9.78 -12.00
C ALA A 144 -4.04 8.52 -11.77
N HIS A 145 -3.17 8.22 -12.73
CA HIS A 145 -2.20 7.14 -12.66
C HIS A 145 -1.16 7.37 -11.55
N GLN A 146 -0.53 8.55 -11.52
CA GLN A 146 0.45 8.90 -10.49
C GLN A 146 -0.18 8.90 -9.10
N GLU A 147 -1.41 9.39 -8.95
CA GLU A 147 -2.16 9.34 -7.70
C GLU A 147 -2.35 7.90 -7.20
N GLN A 148 -2.72 6.97 -8.09
CA GLN A 148 -2.92 5.57 -7.73
C GLN A 148 -1.61 4.93 -7.22
N ILE A 149 -0.50 5.15 -7.93
CA ILE A 149 0.80 4.57 -7.57
C ILE A 149 1.35 5.20 -6.30
N LEU A 150 1.27 6.52 -6.18
CA LEU A 150 1.66 7.26 -4.99
C LEU A 150 0.90 6.73 -3.77
N SER A 151 -0.42 6.57 -3.88
CA SER A 151 -1.25 6.04 -2.80
C SER A 151 -0.84 4.62 -2.42
N ALA A 152 -0.68 3.72 -3.39
CA ALA A 152 -0.28 2.34 -3.15
C ALA A 152 1.12 2.25 -2.50
N ALA A 153 2.07 3.05 -2.99
CA ALA A 153 3.43 3.10 -2.46
C ALA A 153 3.44 3.64 -1.02
N LEU A 154 2.78 4.76 -0.75
CA LEU A 154 2.72 5.34 0.59
C LEU A 154 2.03 4.40 1.59
N LEU A 155 0.98 3.68 1.19
CA LEU A 155 0.33 2.68 2.04
C LEU A 155 1.23 1.48 2.32
N SER A 156 1.89 0.94 1.29
CA SER A 156 2.81 -0.19 1.44
C SER A 156 4.04 0.16 2.28
N LEU A 157 4.47 1.42 2.25
CA LEU A 157 5.71 1.90 2.86
C LEU A 157 5.47 2.78 4.09
N CYS A 158 4.25 2.81 4.61
CA CYS A 158 3.88 3.67 5.73
C CYS A 158 4.71 3.42 7.00
N ALA A 159 5.28 2.22 7.17
CA ALA A 159 6.16 1.88 8.30
C ALA A 159 7.61 2.37 8.14
N ASN A 160 8.01 2.81 6.96
CA ASN A 160 9.36 3.32 6.72
C ASN A 160 9.50 4.74 7.28
N LYS A 161 10.50 4.97 8.16
CA LYS A 161 10.71 6.27 8.83
C LYS A 161 10.94 7.43 7.86
N ASN A 162 11.70 7.23 6.79
CA ASN A 162 11.96 8.28 5.79
C ASN A 162 10.67 8.66 5.03
N ILE A 163 9.77 7.69 4.81
CA ILE A 163 8.46 7.95 4.22
C ILE A 163 7.57 8.71 5.22
N GLN A 164 7.61 8.34 6.51
CA GLN A 164 6.88 9.06 7.55
C GLN A 164 7.32 10.52 7.66
N GLU A 165 8.63 10.77 7.66
CA GLU A 165 9.21 12.11 7.66
C GLU A 165 8.83 12.89 6.40
N LEU A 166 8.96 12.29 5.21
CA LEU A 166 8.54 12.92 3.96
C LEU A 166 7.06 13.34 3.97
N VAL A 167 6.17 12.45 4.42
CA VAL A 167 4.73 12.76 4.50
C VAL A 167 4.46 13.85 5.54
N ALA A 168 5.13 13.81 6.69
CA ALA A 168 4.98 14.83 7.73
C ALA A 168 5.41 16.21 7.22
N ASP A 169 6.58 16.30 6.59
CA ASP A 169 7.10 17.53 6.00
C ASP A 169 6.14 18.11 4.96
N LYS A 170 5.58 17.26 4.09
CA LYS A 170 4.65 17.71 3.04
C LYS A 170 3.30 18.13 3.60
N LEU A 171 2.75 17.41 4.57
CA LEU A 171 1.49 17.80 5.22
C LEU A 171 1.63 19.11 6.02
N ALA A 172 2.82 19.40 6.57
CA ALA A 172 3.12 20.65 7.24
C ALA A 172 3.30 21.85 6.29
N ASP A 173 3.62 21.60 5.01
CA ASP A 173 3.75 22.68 4.01
C ASP A 173 2.37 23.25 3.64
N SER A 174 2.17 24.54 3.93
CA SER A 174 0.94 25.25 3.61
C SER A 174 0.66 25.34 2.11
N ARG A 175 1.71 25.25 1.27
CA ARG A 175 1.64 25.33 -0.19
C ARG A 175 1.24 24.02 -0.85
N LEU A 176 1.14 22.92 -0.09
CA LEU A 176 0.72 21.64 -0.64
C LEU A 176 -0.66 21.76 -1.30
N PRO A 177 -0.84 21.32 -2.56
CA PRO A 177 -2.14 21.36 -3.22
C PRO A 177 -3.23 20.65 -2.41
N GLY A 178 -4.44 21.21 -2.38
CA GLY A 178 -5.55 20.68 -1.57
C GLY A 178 -5.89 19.22 -1.89
N ALA A 179 -5.88 18.85 -3.18
CA ALA A 179 -6.09 17.47 -3.62
C ALA A 179 -5.02 16.50 -3.06
N THR A 180 -3.74 16.88 -3.15
CA THR A 180 -2.64 16.09 -2.58
C THR A 180 -2.74 15.99 -1.06
N ARG A 181 -3.18 17.06 -0.38
CA ARG A 181 -3.42 17.02 1.07
C ARG A 181 -4.54 16.04 1.44
N VAL A 182 -5.65 16.03 0.70
CA VAL A 182 -6.74 15.06 0.86
C VAL A 182 -6.23 13.62 0.64
N LEU A 183 -5.43 13.39 -0.42
CA LEU A 183 -4.82 12.09 -0.68
C LEU A 183 -3.98 11.61 0.51
N LEU A 184 -3.11 12.46 1.07
CA LEU A 184 -2.26 12.09 2.21
C LEU A 184 -3.06 11.82 3.49
N LEU A 185 -4.13 12.57 3.75
CA LEU A 185 -5.05 12.30 4.86
C LEU A 185 -5.77 10.95 4.68
N ARG A 186 -6.26 10.68 3.47
CA ARG A 186 -6.87 9.38 3.14
C ARG A 186 -5.90 8.22 3.34
N MET A 187 -4.64 8.40 2.93
CA MET A 187 -3.58 7.43 3.16
C MET A 187 -3.38 7.19 4.66
N MET A 188 -3.35 8.25 5.47
CA MET A 188 -3.27 8.16 6.93
C MET A 188 -4.44 7.35 7.52
N ALA A 189 -5.65 7.49 6.99
CA ALA A 189 -6.82 6.73 7.40
C ALA A 189 -6.69 5.22 7.10
N GLN A 190 -6.08 4.87 5.97
CA GLN A 190 -5.99 3.49 5.46
C GLN A 190 -4.71 2.75 5.86
N CYS A 191 -3.68 3.47 6.33
CA CYS A 191 -2.42 2.85 6.71
C CYS A 191 -2.56 1.91 7.92
N ARG A 192 -1.74 0.86 7.95
CA ARG A 192 -1.78 -0.19 9.00
C ARG A 192 -0.80 0.06 10.14
N LEU A 193 -0.37 1.30 10.33
CA LEU A 193 0.42 1.66 11.51
C LEU A 193 -0.41 1.46 12.77
N GLU A 194 0.20 0.94 13.83
CA GLU A 194 -0.44 0.86 15.15
C GLU A 194 -0.66 2.27 15.70
N THR A 195 0.42 3.05 15.78
CA THR A 195 0.40 4.45 16.21
C THR A 195 0.78 5.37 15.07
N LEU A 196 0.02 6.45 14.87
CA LEU A 196 0.35 7.47 13.88
C LEU A 196 1.56 8.31 14.36
N PRO A 197 2.51 8.67 13.48
CA PRO A 197 3.60 9.57 13.81
C PRO A 197 3.10 10.91 14.36
N ALA A 198 3.85 11.53 15.29
CA ALA A 198 3.44 12.79 15.93
C ALA A 198 3.17 13.90 14.92
N GLY A 199 4.08 14.10 13.95
CA GLY A 199 3.90 15.10 12.90
C GLY A 199 2.64 14.89 12.04
N TRP A 200 2.23 13.64 11.82
CA TRP A 200 0.99 13.33 11.10
C TRP A 200 -0.24 13.74 11.92
N GLN A 201 -0.21 13.47 13.23
CA GLN A 201 -1.29 13.87 14.12
C GLN A 201 -1.38 15.40 14.25
N ASP A 202 -0.25 16.10 14.25
CA ASP A 202 -0.22 17.56 14.30
C ASP A 202 -0.81 18.17 13.01
N SER A 203 -0.43 17.65 11.84
CA SER A 203 -1.03 18.05 10.56
C SER A 203 -2.52 17.73 10.47
N LEU A 204 -2.97 16.60 11.02
CA LEU A 204 -4.40 16.28 11.11
C LEU A 204 -5.14 17.29 12.00
N GLY A 205 -4.54 17.70 13.12
CA GLY A 205 -5.08 18.78 13.95
C GLY A 205 -5.18 20.12 13.20
N GLN A 206 -4.16 20.46 12.41
CA GLN A 206 -4.19 21.67 11.57
C GLN A 206 -5.27 21.59 10.48
N ALA A 207 -5.45 20.42 9.87
CA ALA A 207 -6.50 20.17 8.88
C ALA A 207 -7.90 20.39 9.48
N LEU A 208 -8.15 19.90 10.71
CA LEU A 208 -9.38 20.17 11.47
C LEU A 208 -9.51 21.64 11.91
N ALA A 209 -8.40 22.36 12.02
CA ALA A 209 -8.41 23.74 12.49
C ALA A 209 -8.68 24.76 11.37
N LYS A 210 -8.04 24.57 10.22
CA LYS A 210 -7.94 25.57 9.14
C LYS A 210 -8.24 25.01 7.75
N GLY A 211 -8.62 23.74 7.64
CA GLY A 211 -8.93 23.11 6.36
C GLY A 211 -10.15 23.75 5.70
N ASP A 212 -10.16 23.75 4.37
CA ASP A 212 -11.39 23.95 3.61
C ASP A 212 -12.35 22.76 3.82
N VAL A 213 -13.56 22.85 3.26
CA VAL A 213 -14.58 21.81 3.43
C VAL A 213 -14.09 20.43 3.01
N ALA A 214 -13.34 20.32 1.91
CA ALA A 214 -12.85 19.03 1.41
C ALA A 214 -11.80 18.41 2.36
N ILE A 215 -10.86 19.22 2.82
CA ILE A 215 -9.84 18.82 3.80
C ILE A 215 -10.49 18.44 5.13
N LEU A 216 -11.48 19.21 5.59
CA LEU A 216 -12.23 18.91 6.83
C LEU A 216 -12.98 17.58 6.74
N ARG A 217 -13.62 17.28 5.60
CA ARG A 217 -14.31 15.99 5.37
C ARG A 217 -13.35 14.82 5.53
N GLU A 218 -12.21 14.88 4.85
CA GLU A 218 -11.22 13.79 4.85
C GLU A 218 -10.50 13.69 6.21
N ALA A 219 -10.23 14.81 6.87
CA ALA A 219 -9.67 14.83 8.23
C ALA A 219 -10.63 14.15 9.23
N LEU A 220 -11.94 14.45 9.15
CA LEU A 220 -12.95 13.77 9.96
C LEU A 220 -13.00 12.27 9.66
N ALA A 221 -13.02 11.88 8.38
CA ALA A 221 -12.99 10.48 7.98
C ALA A 221 -11.76 9.75 8.54
N THR A 222 -10.60 10.42 8.55
CA THR A 222 -9.36 9.90 9.13
C THR A 222 -9.48 9.70 10.64
N VAL A 223 -10.01 10.69 11.38
CA VAL A 223 -10.25 10.57 12.83
C VAL A 223 -11.20 9.42 13.17
N LYS A 224 -12.26 9.24 12.37
CA LYS A 224 -13.21 8.13 12.50
C LYS A 224 -12.53 6.78 12.28
N ALA A 225 -11.91 6.60 11.11
CA ALA A 225 -11.29 5.34 10.71
C ALA A 225 -10.19 4.87 11.68
N ARG A 226 -9.46 5.84 12.26
CA ARG A 226 -8.35 5.58 13.18
C ARG A 226 -8.76 5.63 14.66
N ASN A 227 -10.05 5.80 14.95
CA ASN A 227 -10.62 5.93 16.29
C ASN A 227 -9.84 6.90 17.22
N LEU A 228 -9.47 8.08 16.71
CA LEU A 228 -8.61 9.02 17.45
C LEU A 228 -9.44 9.90 18.41
N SER A 229 -9.38 9.61 19.71
CA SER A 229 -10.12 10.36 20.75
C SER A 229 -9.52 11.73 21.07
N ARG A 230 -8.22 11.94 20.83
CA ARG A 230 -7.53 13.21 21.13
C ARG A 230 -8.13 14.43 20.41
N PHE A 231 -8.93 14.23 19.37
CA PHE A 231 -9.56 15.29 18.59
C PHE A 231 -11.01 15.59 18.99
N ASP A 232 -11.59 14.87 19.96
CA ASP A 232 -13.01 14.99 20.34
C ASP A 232 -13.39 16.41 20.78
N GLY A 233 -12.52 17.06 21.57
CA GLY A 233 -12.72 18.45 21.98
C GLY A 233 -12.80 19.39 20.79
N ARG A 234 -11.89 19.24 19.81
CA ARG A 234 -11.87 20.06 18.60
C ARG A 234 -13.08 19.80 17.71
N LEU A 235 -13.49 18.53 17.58
CA LEU A 235 -14.69 18.15 16.84
C LEU A 235 -15.95 18.77 17.48
N ALA A 236 -16.05 18.77 18.81
CA ALA A 236 -17.16 19.41 19.53
C ALA A 236 -17.22 20.93 19.32
N GLU A 237 -16.08 21.61 19.14
CA GLU A 237 -16.05 23.02 18.76
C GLU A 237 -16.55 23.23 17.33
N LEU A 238 -16.09 22.41 16.38
CA LEU A 238 -16.47 22.49 14.96
C LEU A 238 -17.96 22.26 14.73
N SER A 239 -18.60 21.39 15.51
CA SER A 239 -20.04 21.13 15.40
C SER A 239 -20.92 22.32 15.81
N ARG A 240 -20.37 23.27 16.57
CA ARG A 240 -21.08 24.49 17.01
C ARG A 240 -20.83 25.70 16.12
N GLN A 241 -19.82 25.63 15.26
CA GLN A 241 -19.44 26.71 14.36
C GLN A 241 -20.42 26.82 13.18
N GLN A 242 -21.04 27.99 12.99
CA GLN A 242 -22.03 28.20 11.92
C GLN A 242 -21.41 28.08 10.52
N GLN A 243 -20.12 28.40 10.37
CA GLN A 243 -19.38 28.25 9.13
C GLN A 243 -19.13 26.79 8.72
N THR A 244 -19.27 25.83 9.65
CA THR A 244 -19.15 24.41 9.33
C THR A 244 -20.43 23.94 8.62
N PRO A 245 -20.33 23.33 7.42
CA PRO A 245 -21.47 22.77 6.71
C PRO A 245 -22.34 21.86 7.60
N ALA A 246 -23.67 21.95 7.45
CA ALA A 246 -24.62 21.26 8.33
C ALA A 246 -24.44 19.74 8.32
N ASP A 247 -24.18 19.15 7.14
CA ASP A 247 -23.87 17.74 6.95
C ASP A 247 -22.64 17.32 7.78
N LEU A 248 -21.59 18.13 7.78
CA LEU A 248 -20.38 17.86 8.57
C LEU A 248 -20.63 17.99 10.07
N ARG A 249 -21.41 19.00 10.50
CA ARG A 249 -21.76 19.15 11.92
C ARG A 249 -22.54 17.92 12.42
N ILE A 250 -23.47 17.41 11.62
CA ILE A 250 -24.23 16.18 11.94
C ILE A 250 -23.28 14.98 12.02
N ALA A 251 -22.44 14.75 11.00
CA ALA A 251 -21.50 13.63 10.98
C ALA A 251 -20.51 13.62 12.16
N ILE A 252 -20.14 14.81 12.65
CA ILE A 252 -19.34 15.00 13.86
C ILE A 252 -20.12 14.63 15.12
N LEU A 253 -21.37 15.09 15.25
CA LEU A 253 -22.19 14.81 16.43
C LEU A 253 -22.51 13.33 16.56
N GLU A 254 -22.83 12.66 15.44
CA GLU A 254 -23.03 11.20 15.40
C GLU A 254 -21.79 10.47 15.93
N HIS A 255 -20.61 10.84 15.44
CA HIS A 255 -19.34 10.26 15.88
C HIS A 255 -19.10 10.39 17.39
N LEU A 256 -19.32 11.60 17.92
CA LEU A 256 -19.12 11.88 19.34
C LEU A 256 -20.15 11.13 20.21
N ALA A 257 -21.37 10.95 19.72
CA ALA A 257 -22.41 10.19 20.40
C ALA A 257 -22.08 8.69 20.45
N GLU A 258 -21.70 8.09 19.31
CA GLU A 258 -21.28 6.68 19.22
C GLU A 258 -20.11 6.40 20.17
N ARG A 259 -19.10 7.27 20.19
CA ARG A 259 -17.93 7.13 21.06
C ARG A 259 -18.29 7.25 22.55
N ARG A 260 -19.24 8.12 22.92
CA ARG A 260 -19.72 8.21 24.30
C ARG A 260 -20.44 6.94 24.73
N GLN A 261 -21.29 6.39 23.86
CA GLN A 261 -21.99 5.14 24.13
C GLN A 261 -21.01 3.98 24.34
N GLN A 262 -19.98 3.85 23.49
CA GLN A 262 -18.93 2.83 23.65
C GLN A 262 -18.20 2.95 25.01
N LEU A 263 -17.87 4.16 25.45
CA LEU A 263 -17.23 4.38 26.75
C LEU A 263 -18.14 4.03 27.93
N ASP A 264 -19.45 4.30 27.81
CA ASP A 264 -20.44 3.96 28.83
C ASP A 264 -20.67 2.43 28.89
N ASP A 265 -20.62 1.72 27.76
CA ASP A 265 -20.73 0.26 27.65
C ASP A 265 -19.47 -0.47 28.17
N ASP A 266 -18.27 0.08 27.92
CA ASP A 266 -16.98 -0.47 28.37
C ASP A 266 -16.68 -0.18 29.85
N ALA A 267 -17.43 0.72 30.49
CA ALA A 267 -17.26 1.01 31.91
C ALA A 267 -17.63 -0.22 32.75
N PRO A 268 -16.70 -0.79 33.55
CA PRO A 268 -16.99 -1.97 34.36
C PRO A 268 -18.16 -1.68 35.28
N ASN A 269 -19.24 -2.44 35.09
CA ASN A 269 -20.56 -2.32 35.71
C ASN A 269 -20.53 -1.77 37.15
N ARG A 270 -20.51 -0.44 37.29
CA ARG A 270 -20.50 0.27 38.59
C ARG A 270 -21.81 0.10 39.34
N SER A 271 -22.80 -0.60 38.79
CA SER A 271 -24.07 -0.91 39.48
C SER A 271 -23.98 -2.08 40.46
N SER A 272 -22.94 -2.93 40.40
CA SER A 272 -22.79 -4.09 41.31
C SER A 272 -22.02 -3.79 42.61
N ALA A 273 -21.42 -2.61 42.74
CA ALA A 273 -20.63 -2.21 43.92
C ALA A 273 -21.47 -1.52 45.01
N TRP A 274 -22.56 -0.85 44.65
CA TRP A 274 -23.43 -0.14 45.61
C TRP A 274 -24.47 -1.03 46.30
N GLN A 275 -24.73 -2.23 45.78
CA GLN A 275 -25.70 -3.17 46.38
C GLN A 275 -25.12 -4.05 47.50
N ARG A 276 -23.80 -4.03 47.76
CA ARG A 276 -23.16 -4.91 48.76
C ARG A 276 -22.84 -4.28 50.12
N HIS A 277 -23.09 -2.99 50.33
CA HIS A 277 -22.81 -2.32 51.62
C HIS A 277 -23.90 -1.33 52.05
N ALA A 278 -25.14 -1.80 52.21
CA ALA A 278 -26.18 -1.07 52.94
C ALA A 278 -26.55 -1.85 54.24
N PRO A 279 -25.98 -1.47 55.42
CA PRO A 279 -26.18 -2.21 56.67
C PRO A 279 -27.41 -1.73 57.48
N TRP A 280 -28.60 -1.61 56.88
CA TRP A 280 -29.81 -1.17 57.62
C TRP A 280 -31.06 -2.04 57.45
N ALA A 281 -31.00 -3.16 56.73
CA ALA A 281 -32.13 -4.10 56.65
C ALA A 281 -32.09 -5.19 57.74
N ARG A 282 -32.06 -4.79 59.02
CA ARG A 282 -32.51 -5.60 60.16
C ARG A 282 -33.02 -4.70 61.29
N ALA A 283 -34.26 -4.26 61.19
CA ALA A 283 -35.10 -3.97 62.35
C ALA A 283 -36.58 -3.82 61.94
N ARG A 284 -37.40 -4.73 62.50
CA ARG A 284 -38.87 -4.84 62.51
C ARG A 284 -39.50 -5.55 61.33
#